data_AF-A0A915E166-F1
#
_entry.id   AF-A0A915E166-F1
#
_cell.length_a   1.000
_cell.length_b   1.000
_cell.length_c   1.000
_cell.angle_alpha   90.00
_cell.angle_beta   90.00
_cell.angle_gamma   90.00
#
_symmetry.space_group_name_H-M   'P 1'
#
loop_
_entity.id
_entity.type
_entity.pdbx_description
1 polymer ?
#
loop_
_entity_poly.entity_id
_entity_poly.type
_entity_poly.pdbx_seq_one_letter_code
_entity_poly.pdbx_strand_id
1 'polypeptide(L)'
;MSEVNKDVAIYNKQVALRKPARQPITETFTRTGMSAMRGCQISNQIIAANTKMSALQGNVVVRRSLTTTTNNTQLIPFRQKPLSAVPQVKADNVFKLDGWPSRNKGTKLQNTRRSTTNLTAATWPNVPVSLSGRQDWRKKPMSLFGRAAWPIDMPKCSRKPVKDRSDSNPTRMASYSTYLTTEKEDELCSIANYIVAAGKGILAADESIGSVEKCLRLENTEENRRAYHQMLFTGNDELQKYISGVILYDETFYQATDDGVKFVDVLKSKGIIPGIKVDKGVISLAGTEGEGITQGLDDLNARCAKYKKEGAQFAKWRCVHKISTSTPSHTALQEVTTMLARYASICQENGLVPIVQPEILPDGEKITETVLAYTYKALSDHHVFLEGTLLNPNMVTPGQSHPEGQFTHADIALATVTALQRTVPVAVPGIVFLSGSQSEEDATLNLNAINQCPGKKPWALTFSYGRALQVSCLNAWAGKPGNIAKAQQVLLDRAQSNSLASVGKYS
;
A
#
# COMPACT_ATOMS: atom_id res chain seq x y z
N MET A 1 30.20 4.57 -37.36
CA MET A 1 28.97 5.30 -37.76
C MET A 1 28.16 4.50 -38.79
N SER A 2 28.03 3.17 -38.63
CA SER A 2 27.34 2.30 -39.60
C SER A 2 26.66 1.06 -38.99
N GLU A 3 26.36 1.06 -37.69
CA GLU A 3 25.54 0.00 -37.06
C GLU A 3 24.31 0.51 -36.30
N VAL A 4 24.14 1.83 -36.16
CA VAL A 4 22.96 2.43 -35.50
C VAL A 4 21.76 2.61 -36.46
N ASN A 5 21.97 2.43 -37.76
CA ASN A 5 20.93 2.68 -38.79
C ASN A 5 20.10 1.45 -39.20
N LYS A 6 20.34 0.26 -38.63
CA LYS A 6 19.51 -0.93 -38.93
C LYS A 6 18.32 -1.08 -37.97
N ASP A 7 18.41 -0.58 -36.75
CA ASP A 7 17.33 -0.72 -35.76
C ASP A 7 16.22 0.33 -35.91
N VAL A 8 16.52 1.48 -36.51
CA VAL A 8 15.51 2.52 -36.82
C VAL A 8 14.62 2.11 -38.01
N ALA A 9 15.10 1.22 -38.90
CA ALA A 9 14.34 0.75 -40.05
C ALA A 9 13.32 -0.36 -39.72
N ILE A 10 13.53 -1.10 -38.62
CA ILE A 10 12.59 -2.14 -38.15
C ILE A 10 11.44 -1.52 -37.35
N TYR A 11 11.72 -0.46 -36.59
CA TYR A 11 10.71 0.28 -35.81
C TYR A 11 9.68 1.02 -36.71
N ASN A 12 10.14 1.61 -37.82
CA ASN A 12 9.26 2.36 -38.73
C ASN A 12 8.37 1.48 -39.64
N LYS A 13 8.56 0.16 -39.66
CA LYS A 13 7.72 -0.76 -40.45
C LYS A 13 6.52 -1.33 -39.69
N GLN A 14 6.49 -1.21 -38.36
CA GLN A 14 5.36 -1.70 -37.53
C GLN A 14 4.33 -0.62 -37.19
N VAL A 15 4.64 0.67 -37.37
CA VAL A 15 3.72 1.79 -37.08
C VAL A 15 2.79 2.12 -38.27
N ALA A 16 3.03 1.55 -39.46
CA ALA A 16 2.21 1.81 -40.66
C ALA A 16 0.99 0.88 -40.84
N LEU A 17 0.74 -0.07 -39.93
CA LEU A 17 -0.41 -0.98 -39.99
C LEU A 17 -1.28 -0.85 -38.75
N ARG A 18 -2.03 0.26 -38.64
CA ARG A 18 -3.23 0.40 -37.78
C ARG A 18 -3.93 1.73 -38.09
N LYS A 19 -4.84 1.72 -39.06
CA LYS A 19 -5.97 2.68 -39.14
C LYS A 19 -7.24 1.93 -38.71
N PRO A 20 -8.12 2.52 -37.88
CA PRO A 20 -9.39 1.88 -37.53
C PRO A 20 -10.37 2.00 -38.70
N ALA A 21 -10.87 0.86 -39.18
CA ALA A 21 -12.01 0.81 -40.08
C ALA A 21 -13.30 1.06 -39.27
N ARG A 22 -14.06 2.10 -39.65
CA ARG A 22 -15.45 2.27 -39.22
C ARG A 22 -16.31 1.25 -39.96
N GLN A 23 -17.03 0.39 -39.24
CA GLN A 23 -18.18 -0.34 -39.77
C GLN A 23 -19.48 0.26 -39.21
N PRO A 24 -20.50 0.48 -40.06
CA PRO A 24 -21.84 0.85 -39.60
C PRO A 24 -22.62 -0.40 -39.18
N ILE A 25 -23.29 -0.33 -38.04
CA ILE A 25 -24.30 -1.32 -37.63
C ILE A 25 -25.62 -0.88 -38.28
N THR A 26 -26.09 -1.64 -39.25
CA THR A 26 -27.48 -1.63 -39.72
C THR A 26 -28.10 -2.96 -39.32
N GLU A 27 -28.95 -2.97 -38.29
CA GLU A 27 -29.82 -4.10 -37.98
C GLU A 27 -31.16 -3.92 -38.70
N THR A 28 -31.43 -4.87 -39.58
CA THR A 28 -32.69 -5.07 -40.29
C THR A 28 -33.68 -5.80 -39.39
N PHE A 29 -34.84 -5.19 -39.17
CA PHE A 29 -36.02 -5.84 -38.62
C PHE A 29 -36.58 -6.88 -39.60
N THR A 30 -36.73 -8.13 -39.15
CA THR A 30 -37.66 -9.10 -39.76
C THR A 30 -38.58 -9.68 -38.69
N ARG A 31 -39.87 -9.71 -39.02
CA ARG A 31 -41.00 -10.09 -38.16
C ARG A 31 -41.61 -11.37 -38.72
N THR A 32 -41.55 -12.45 -37.94
CA THR A 32 -42.41 -13.65 -37.96
C THR A 32 -42.06 -14.42 -36.67
N GLY A 33 -42.92 -15.01 -35.84
CA GLY A 33 -44.35 -15.24 -35.79
C GLY A 33 -44.60 -16.30 -34.69
N MET A 34 -45.40 -15.93 -33.68
CA MET A 34 -46.29 -16.74 -32.82
C MET A 34 -45.91 -18.10 -32.20
N SER A 35 -46.04 -18.17 -30.86
CA SER A 35 -46.71 -19.18 -29.99
C SER A 35 -45.91 -19.35 -28.69
N ALA A 36 -46.42 -19.46 -27.45
CA ALA A 36 -47.73 -19.65 -26.82
C ALA A 36 -47.53 -19.19 -25.33
N MET A 37 -48.36 -18.30 -24.75
CA MET A 37 -49.58 -18.56 -23.95
C MET A 37 -49.35 -18.52 -22.41
N ARG A 38 -50.22 -17.72 -21.74
CA ARG A 38 -50.57 -17.62 -20.29
C ARG A 38 -49.57 -16.85 -19.40
N GLY A 39 -49.92 -15.84 -18.60
CA GLY A 39 -51.20 -15.23 -18.24
C GLY A 39 -51.10 -14.71 -16.80
N CYS A 40 -51.34 -13.41 -16.55
CA CYS A 40 -51.99 -12.88 -15.34
C CYS A 40 -52.14 -11.35 -15.49
N GLN A 41 -53.38 -10.87 -15.59
CA GLN A 41 -53.77 -9.46 -15.45
C GLN A 41 -54.40 -9.28 -14.08
N ILE A 42 -53.93 -8.29 -13.30
CA ILE A 42 -54.63 -7.57 -12.23
C ILE A 42 -53.84 -6.24 -12.10
N SER A 43 -54.34 -5.00 -12.13
CA SER A 43 -55.67 -4.42 -12.25
C SER A 43 -55.55 -2.92 -12.61
N ASN A 44 -56.69 -2.36 -12.98
CA ASN A 44 -56.96 -1.09 -13.67
C ASN A 44 -56.99 0.18 -12.79
N GLN A 45 -57.00 1.32 -13.53
CA GLN A 45 -57.62 2.63 -13.26
C GLN A 45 -56.80 3.62 -12.40
N ILE A 46 -56.61 4.89 -12.80
CA ILE A 46 -57.64 5.92 -13.03
C ILE A 46 -57.16 7.06 -14.01
N ILE A 47 -57.96 7.29 -15.08
CA ILE A 47 -58.47 8.57 -15.69
C ILE A 47 -57.43 9.60 -16.24
N ALA A 48 -57.23 9.75 -17.57
CA ALA A 48 -57.96 10.60 -18.58
C ALA A 48 -58.05 12.10 -18.20
N ALA A 49 -57.88 13.13 -19.05
CA ALA A 49 -58.04 13.31 -20.49
C ALA A 49 -57.31 14.63 -20.92
N ASN A 50 -56.72 14.71 -22.12
CA ASN A 50 -57.17 15.52 -23.30
C ASN A 50 -57.07 17.07 -23.13
N THR A 51 -56.61 17.92 -24.07
CA THR A 51 -56.35 17.81 -25.51
C THR A 51 -55.47 18.98 -26.01
N LYS A 52 -54.65 18.67 -27.03
CA LYS A 52 -54.19 19.43 -28.22
C LYS A 52 -54.53 20.93 -28.47
N MET A 53 -53.47 21.57 -29.00
CA MET A 53 -53.38 22.39 -30.24
C MET A 53 -53.50 23.93 -30.22
N SER A 54 -52.37 24.55 -30.57
CA SER A 54 -52.15 25.47 -31.71
C SER A 54 -52.69 26.91 -31.71
N ALA A 55 -51.71 27.83 -31.70
CA ALA A 55 -51.53 28.98 -32.60
C ALA A 55 -52.35 30.28 -32.43
N LEU A 56 -51.56 31.35 -32.34
CA LEU A 56 -51.71 32.72 -32.87
C LEU A 56 -52.43 33.82 -32.07
N GLN A 57 -51.59 34.82 -31.77
CA GLN A 57 -51.80 36.28 -31.73
C GLN A 57 -52.49 36.94 -30.52
N GLY A 58 -51.78 37.94 -29.95
CA GLY A 58 -52.42 39.07 -29.27
C GLY A 58 -51.68 39.67 -28.07
N ASN A 59 -50.61 40.43 -28.32
CA ASN A 59 -50.10 41.61 -27.59
C ASN A 59 -50.42 41.81 -26.09
N VAL A 60 -49.37 41.88 -25.25
CA VAL A 60 -49.11 43.06 -24.38
C VAL A 60 -47.60 43.31 -24.28
N VAL A 61 -47.25 44.58 -24.43
CA VAL A 61 -45.93 45.21 -24.50
C VAL A 61 -45.39 45.51 -23.09
N VAL A 62 -44.11 45.24 -22.82
CA VAL A 62 -43.24 46.10 -21.99
C VAL A 62 -41.82 46.11 -22.57
N ARG A 63 -41.33 47.33 -22.89
CA ARG A 63 -40.02 47.67 -23.46
C ARG A 63 -38.93 47.81 -22.39
N ARG A 64 -37.69 47.41 -22.72
CA ARG A 64 -36.43 48.22 -22.67
C ARG A 64 -35.24 47.29 -23.05
N SER A 65 -34.80 47.34 -24.30
CA SER A 65 -33.69 48.13 -24.87
C SER A 65 -32.33 47.42 -24.78
N LEU A 66 -31.99 46.74 -25.88
CA LEU A 66 -30.64 46.28 -26.24
C LEU A 66 -30.08 47.23 -27.30
N THR A 67 -28.81 47.61 -27.17
CA THR A 67 -27.98 48.09 -28.29
C THR A 67 -26.82 47.12 -28.48
N THR A 68 -26.83 46.47 -29.63
CA THR A 68 -25.74 45.66 -30.20
C THR A 68 -24.74 46.57 -30.91
N THR A 69 -23.46 46.22 -30.88
CA THR A 69 -22.49 46.69 -31.88
C THR A 69 -21.51 45.57 -32.18
N THR A 70 -21.53 45.12 -33.43
CA THR A 70 -20.52 44.30 -34.11
C THR A 70 -19.29 45.14 -34.46
N ASN A 71 -18.08 44.57 -34.42
CA ASN A 71 -17.14 44.57 -35.55
C ASN A 71 -15.76 43.93 -35.24
N ASN A 72 -15.36 43.07 -36.19
CA ASN A 72 -14.03 42.83 -36.76
C ASN A 72 -12.76 42.92 -35.89
N THR A 73 -12.05 41.79 -35.79
CA THR A 73 -10.64 41.72 -35.37
C THR A 73 -9.76 41.38 -36.58
N GLN A 74 -8.90 42.32 -36.99
CA GLN A 74 -7.78 42.09 -37.89
C GLN A 74 -6.51 41.73 -37.09
N LEU A 75 -5.76 40.78 -37.62
CA LEU A 75 -4.40 40.38 -37.24
C LEU A 75 -3.36 41.45 -37.60
N ILE A 76 -2.30 41.60 -36.78
CA ILE A 76 -0.92 42.03 -37.16
C ILE A 76 0.04 41.71 -35.96
N PRO A 77 1.34 41.45 -36.19
CA PRO A 77 2.11 40.42 -35.48
C PRO A 77 3.17 40.95 -34.49
N PHE A 78 3.57 40.10 -33.53
CA PHE A 78 4.70 40.37 -32.62
C PHE A 78 6.04 39.96 -33.25
N ARG A 79 6.96 40.93 -33.38
CA ARG A 79 8.38 40.75 -33.74
C ARG A 79 9.24 40.51 -32.48
N GLN A 80 10.16 39.56 -32.58
CA GLN A 80 11.30 39.36 -31.67
C GLN A 80 12.43 40.37 -31.95
N LYS A 81 13.20 40.78 -30.90
CA LYS A 81 14.69 40.83 -30.78
C LYS A 81 15.17 41.72 -29.58
N PRO A 82 16.45 41.68 -29.10
CA PRO A 82 16.82 40.99 -27.86
C PRO A 82 17.68 41.81 -26.83
N LEU A 83 18.03 41.15 -25.72
CA LEU A 83 19.22 41.31 -24.83
C LEU A 83 19.60 42.70 -24.26
N SER A 84 19.64 42.82 -22.93
CA SER A 84 20.87 43.13 -22.18
C SER A 84 20.69 43.21 -20.64
N ALA A 85 21.72 42.72 -19.95
CA ALA A 85 22.27 43.15 -18.66
C ALA A 85 21.48 42.97 -17.33
N VAL A 86 22.05 42.05 -16.55
CA VAL A 86 22.00 41.90 -15.09
C VAL A 86 22.45 43.18 -14.36
N PRO A 87 21.90 43.46 -13.16
CA PRO A 87 22.69 44.08 -12.10
C PRO A 87 22.85 43.16 -10.87
N GLN A 88 24.11 43.00 -10.46
CA GLN A 88 24.51 42.48 -9.16
C GLN A 88 23.92 43.35 -8.04
N VAL A 89 23.39 42.71 -7.00
CA VAL A 89 23.15 43.37 -5.71
C VAL A 89 24.23 42.90 -4.73
N LYS A 90 25.05 43.86 -4.30
CA LYS A 90 26.05 43.70 -3.24
C LYS A 90 25.37 43.64 -1.88
N ALA A 91 25.97 42.81 -1.02
CA ALA A 91 25.73 42.75 0.41
C ALA A 91 26.09 44.08 1.08
N ASP A 92 25.26 44.50 2.02
CA ASP A 92 25.62 45.24 3.24
C ASP A 92 24.38 45.27 4.13
N ASN A 93 24.40 44.53 5.25
CA ASN A 93 23.90 45.02 6.53
C ASN A 93 24.25 44.05 7.67
N VAL A 94 25.14 44.57 8.50
CA VAL A 94 25.59 44.09 9.80
C VAL A 94 24.41 44.01 10.76
N PHE A 95 24.17 42.85 11.36
CA PHE A 95 23.43 42.75 12.62
C PHE A 95 24.38 42.26 13.72
N LYS A 96 24.47 43.08 14.77
CA LYS A 96 25.29 42.90 15.96
C LYS A 96 24.84 41.70 16.77
N LEU A 97 25.83 40.92 17.21
CA LEU A 97 25.76 39.93 18.28
C LEU A 97 25.73 40.66 19.63
N ASP A 98 24.74 40.37 20.47
CA ASP A 98 24.77 40.69 21.90
C ASP A 98 24.35 39.46 22.72
N GLY A 99 25.21 39.08 23.67
CA GLY A 99 24.77 38.58 24.99
C GLY A 99 24.75 37.06 25.22
N TRP A 100 25.90 36.48 25.56
CA TRP A 100 26.03 35.19 26.26
C TRP A 100 26.46 35.45 27.70
N PRO A 101 25.82 34.87 28.75
CA PRO A 101 26.41 34.84 30.08
C PRO A 101 27.05 33.49 30.38
N SER A 102 28.36 33.53 30.57
CA SER A 102 29.19 32.50 31.18
C SER A 102 28.79 32.23 32.64
N ARG A 103 28.81 30.95 33.06
CA ARG A 103 29.08 30.59 34.46
C ARG A 103 29.92 29.31 34.54
N ASN A 104 31.22 29.51 34.80
CA ASN A 104 32.11 28.54 35.40
C ASN A 104 32.04 28.69 36.93
N LYS A 105 31.87 27.59 37.67
CA LYS A 105 32.55 27.34 38.95
C LYS A 105 32.76 25.84 39.08
N GLY A 106 34.02 25.42 39.12
CA GLY A 106 34.41 24.05 39.41
C GLY A 106 34.53 23.79 40.91
N THR A 107 34.61 22.51 41.26
CA THR A 107 35.36 22.03 42.43
C THR A 107 35.84 20.60 42.20
N LYS A 108 37.01 20.32 42.77
CA LYS A 108 37.96 19.25 42.51
C LYS A 108 37.67 17.95 43.29
N LEU A 109 38.15 16.84 42.70
CA LEU A 109 38.89 15.68 43.26
C LEU A 109 38.35 14.97 44.53
N GLN A 110 38.21 13.64 44.44
CA GLN A 110 39.13 12.73 45.14
C GLN A 110 39.13 11.29 44.57
N ASN A 111 40.34 10.76 44.47
CA ASN A 111 40.74 9.39 44.16
C ASN A 111 40.35 8.42 45.28
N THR A 112 39.99 7.17 44.92
CA THR A 112 40.47 5.98 45.64
C THR A 112 40.64 4.78 44.70
N ARG A 113 41.87 4.24 44.71
CA ARG A 113 42.33 2.98 44.11
C ARG A 113 41.80 1.75 44.84
N ARG A 114 41.82 0.61 44.11
CA ARG A 114 42.12 -0.80 44.48
C ARG A 114 41.03 -1.72 43.91
N SER A 115 41.26 -2.96 43.47
CA SER A 115 42.43 -3.72 43.06
C SER A 115 41.87 -5.01 42.44
N THR A 116 42.58 -5.56 41.47
CA THR A 116 42.37 -6.87 40.82
C THR A 116 42.32 -8.05 41.80
N THR A 117 41.47 -9.05 41.52
CA THR A 117 41.81 -10.49 41.66
C THR A 117 40.86 -11.37 40.85
N ASN A 118 41.47 -12.34 40.14
CA ASN A 118 40.87 -13.48 39.42
C ASN A 118 40.19 -14.48 40.37
N LEU A 119 39.34 -15.38 39.82
CA LEU A 119 39.18 -16.83 40.15
C LEU A 119 38.08 -17.40 39.23
N THR A 120 38.42 -18.14 38.16
CA THR A 120 38.44 -19.62 38.00
C THR A 120 37.08 -20.31 37.77
N ALA A 121 37.10 -21.19 36.78
CA ALA A 121 36.03 -22.04 36.27
C ALA A 121 35.49 -23.07 37.28
N ALA A 122 34.23 -23.46 37.09
CA ALA A 122 33.67 -24.71 37.58
C ALA A 122 32.66 -25.29 36.56
N THR A 123 32.67 -26.61 36.50
CA THR A 123 32.18 -27.52 35.46
C THR A 123 30.92 -28.29 35.87
N TRP A 124 29.94 -28.42 34.95
CA TRP A 124 29.01 -29.56 34.68
C TRP A 124 28.01 -30.02 35.80
N PRO A 125 26.82 -30.64 35.51
CA PRO A 125 26.67 -31.81 34.60
C PRO A 125 25.40 -31.97 33.72
N ASN A 126 25.58 -32.86 32.74
CA ASN A 126 24.62 -33.57 31.91
C ASN A 126 23.56 -34.35 32.70
N VAL A 127 22.32 -34.44 32.19
CA VAL A 127 21.49 -35.69 32.15
C VAL A 127 20.39 -35.55 31.04
N PRO A 128 19.67 -36.61 30.60
CA PRO A 128 19.90 -37.28 29.31
C PRO A 128 18.69 -37.29 28.35
N VAL A 129 18.94 -37.79 27.14
CA VAL A 129 17.95 -38.12 26.10
C VAL A 129 17.25 -39.46 26.43
N SER A 130 15.92 -39.52 26.31
CA SER A 130 15.17 -40.78 26.20
C SER A 130 14.16 -40.73 25.05
N LEU A 131 14.34 -41.64 24.10
CA LEU A 131 13.41 -42.00 23.02
C LEU A 131 12.47 -43.10 23.50
N SER A 132 11.16 -42.87 23.50
CA SER A 132 10.13 -43.86 23.12
C SER A 132 8.72 -43.28 23.31
N GLY A 133 7.93 -43.29 22.23
CA GLY A 133 6.50 -42.99 22.34
C GLY A 133 5.82 -42.92 20.97
N ARG A 134 5.49 -44.09 20.39
CA ARG A 134 4.47 -44.16 19.32
C ARG A 134 3.14 -43.71 19.91
N GLN A 135 2.47 -42.74 19.29
CA GLN A 135 1.07 -42.44 19.58
C GLN A 135 0.21 -42.70 18.33
N ASP A 136 -0.74 -43.58 18.58
CA ASP A 136 -1.72 -44.17 17.69
C ASP A 136 -2.86 -43.17 17.42
N TRP A 137 -3.12 -42.87 16.16
CA TRP A 137 -4.17 -41.93 15.74
C TRP A 137 -5.46 -42.67 15.44
N ARG A 138 -6.23 -43.03 16.48
CA ARG A 138 -7.63 -43.44 16.30
C ARG A 138 -8.55 -42.86 17.38
N LYS A 139 -9.45 -42.01 16.87
CA LYS A 139 -10.81 -41.70 17.35
C LYS A 139 -10.93 -40.92 18.67
N LYS A 140 -11.39 -39.67 18.58
CA LYS A 140 -12.43 -39.10 19.45
C LYS A 140 -13.14 -37.91 18.75
N PRO A 141 -14.40 -37.62 19.12
CA PRO A 141 -15.41 -37.06 18.22
C PRO A 141 -15.42 -35.53 18.15
N MET A 142 -15.86 -35.02 17.00
CA MET A 142 -16.19 -33.61 16.77
C MET A 142 -17.30 -33.14 17.71
N SER A 143 -17.04 -32.06 18.45
CA SER A 143 -18.06 -31.18 19.00
C SER A 143 -17.88 -29.76 18.45
N LEU A 144 -18.99 -29.26 17.93
CA LEU A 144 -19.27 -27.99 17.28
C LEU A 144 -18.71 -26.71 17.96
N PHE A 145 -18.36 -25.74 17.10
CA PHE A 145 -17.98 -24.34 17.39
C PHE A 145 -16.69 -24.13 18.21
N GLY A 146 -15.55 -24.47 17.61
CA GLY A 146 -14.24 -24.01 18.07
C GLY A 146 -13.63 -23.03 17.07
N ARG A 147 -13.15 -21.87 17.54
CA ARG A 147 -12.26 -20.97 16.78
C ARG A 147 -11.19 -21.84 16.11
N ALA A 148 -11.03 -21.76 14.79
CA ALA A 148 -9.87 -22.33 14.14
C ALA A 148 -8.65 -21.57 14.68
N ALA A 149 -7.99 -22.15 15.69
CA ALA A 149 -6.77 -21.60 16.24
C ALA A 149 -5.73 -21.59 15.12
N TRP A 150 -5.19 -20.40 14.82
CA TRP A 150 -4.08 -20.27 13.90
C TRP A 150 -2.89 -21.08 14.44
N PRO A 151 -2.17 -21.83 13.59
CA PRO A 151 -1.16 -22.79 14.05
C PRO A 151 0.14 -22.14 14.57
N ILE A 152 0.15 -20.81 14.80
CA ILE A 152 1.33 -20.03 15.16
C ILE A 152 1.03 -19.26 16.44
N ASP A 153 1.92 -19.35 17.42
CA ASP A 153 1.89 -18.51 18.61
C ASP A 153 2.17 -17.05 18.21
N MET A 154 1.12 -16.24 18.18
CA MET A 154 1.22 -14.81 17.90
C MET A 154 1.83 -14.06 19.09
N PRO A 155 2.67 -13.03 18.87
CA PRO A 155 3.19 -12.21 19.95
C PRO A 155 2.04 -11.52 20.68
N LYS A 156 2.05 -11.56 22.02
CA LYS A 156 1.04 -10.86 22.82
C LYS A 156 1.25 -9.35 22.70
N CYS A 157 0.17 -8.61 22.46
CA CYS A 157 0.18 -7.15 22.52
C CYS A 157 0.71 -6.69 23.89
N SER A 158 1.72 -5.82 23.91
CA SER A 158 2.42 -5.39 25.14
C SER A 158 1.63 -4.38 25.99
N ARG A 159 0.31 -4.28 25.79
CA ARG A 159 -0.54 -3.39 26.55
C ARG A 159 -0.62 -3.84 28.00
N LYS A 160 -0.23 -2.94 28.92
CA LYS A 160 -0.74 -3.03 30.29
C LYS A 160 -2.23 -2.71 30.22
N PRO A 161 -3.12 -3.54 30.78
CA PRO A 161 -4.53 -3.18 30.85
C PRO A 161 -4.61 -1.83 31.59
N VAL A 162 -5.17 -0.82 30.93
CA VAL A 162 -5.59 0.38 31.63
C VAL A 162 -6.69 -0.08 32.56
N LYS A 163 -6.38 -0.19 33.86
CA LYS A 163 -7.42 -0.42 34.87
C LYS A 163 -8.36 0.76 34.74
N ASP A 164 -9.53 0.50 34.18
CA ASP A 164 -10.62 1.45 34.20
C ASP A 164 -10.86 1.76 35.68
N ARG A 165 -10.65 3.00 36.08
CA ARG A 165 -10.89 3.42 37.47
C ARG A 165 -12.40 3.52 37.64
N SER A 166 -13.07 2.38 37.74
CA SER A 166 -14.44 2.36 38.25
C SER A 166 -14.37 2.66 39.74
N ASP A 167 -14.89 3.82 40.14
CA ASP A 167 -15.92 3.93 41.19
C ASP A 167 -15.98 5.36 41.74
N SER A 168 -16.70 6.22 41.02
CA SER A 168 -17.75 7.07 41.61
C SER A 168 -18.34 7.97 40.51
N ASN A 169 -19.63 7.77 40.22
CA ASN A 169 -20.51 8.58 39.38
C ASN A 169 -20.50 8.25 37.85
N PRO A 170 -21.58 7.65 37.29
CA PRO A 170 -21.68 7.31 35.86
C PRO A 170 -22.07 8.53 35.01
N THR A 171 -21.42 9.67 35.24
CA THR A 171 -21.58 10.86 34.40
C THR A 171 -20.67 10.71 33.19
N ARG A 172 -21.09 9.84 32.27
CA ARG A 172 -20.92 9.94 30.82
C ARG A 172 -19.61 10.60 30.34
N MET A 173 -18.47 9.98 30.64
CA MET A 173 -17.17 10.47 30.15
C MET A 173 -16.71 9.71 28.90
N ALA A 174 -17.16 10.25 27.75
CA ALA A 174 -16.58 10.23 26.39
C ALA A 174 -17.67 10.00 25.32
N SER A 175 -17.80 10.93 24.37
CA SER A 175 -18.87 11.03 23.37
C SER A 175 -18.80 10.04 22.20
N TYR A 176 -18.00 8.98 22.31
CA TYR A 176 -17.71 8.09 21.18
C TYR A 176 -17.92 6.62 21.56
N SER A 177 -18.62 5.88 20.71
CA SER A 177 -18.84 4.44 20.86
C SER A 177 -17.55 3.70 20.51
N THR A 178 -17.03 2.87 21.42
CA THR A 178 -16.00 1.87 21.11
C THR A 178 -16.61 0.81 20.19
N TYR A 179 -16.14 0.72 18.94
CA TYR A 179 -16.66 -0.24 17.95
C TYR A 179 -15.90 -1.57 17.92
N LEU A 180 -14.70 -1.62 18.50
CA LEU A 180 -13.92 -2.85 18.68
C LEU A 180 -14.01 -3.33 20.12
N THR A 181 -14.10 -4.65 20.32
CA THR A 181 -13.92 -5.26 21.64
C THR A 181 -12.43 -5.38 21.96
N THR A 182 -12.08 -5.49 23.25
CA THR A 182 -10.68 -5.68 23.66
C THR A 182 -10.04 -6.91 23.03
N GLU A 183 -10.79 -8.02 22.89
CA GLU A 183 -10.28 -9.23 22.24
C GLU A 183 -9.96 -8.99 20.75
N LYS A 184 -10.73 -8.14 20.08
CA LYS A 184 -10.52 -7.76 18.69
C LYS A 184 -9.30 -6.87 18.53
N GLU A 185 -9.14 -5.90 19.42
CA GLU A 185 -7.95 -5.05 19.49
C GLU A 185 -6.68 -5.87 19.72
N ASP A 186 -6.71 -6.82 20.67
CA ASP A 186 -5.59 -7.70 20.97
C ASP A 186 -5.26 -8.62 19.78
N GLU A 187 -6.26 -9.17 19.10
CA GLU A 187 -6.08 -9.96 17.87
C GLU A 187 -5.35 -9.14 16.79
N LEU A 188 -5.87 -7.94 16.47
CA LEU A 188 -5.31 -7.06 15.45
C LEU A 188 -3.88 -6.62 15.80
N CYS A 189 -3.65 -6.22 17.05
CA CYS A 189 -2.33 -5.84 17.54
C CYS A 189 -1.32 -7.00 17.42
N SER A 190 -1.74 -8.22 17.78
CA SER A 190 -0.87 -9.40 17.72
C SER A 190 -0.49 -9.76 16.28
N ILE A 191 -1.45 -9.69 15.36
CA ILE A 191 -1.21 -9.90 13.92
C ILE A 191 -0.25 -8.83 13.37
N ALA A 192 -0.50 -7.54 13.66
CA ALA A 192 0.33 -6.46 13.15
C ALA A 192 1.79 -6.60 13.62
N ASN A 193 2.02 -6.90 14.90
CA ASN A 193 3.35 -7.14 15.45
C ASN A 193 4.03 -8.40 14.89
N TYR A 194 3.28 -9.45 14.59
CA TYR A 194 3.84 -10.63 13.90
C TYR A 194 4.37 -10.28 12.52
N ILE A 195 3.60 -9.50 11.75
CA ILE A 195 3.96 -9.09 10.40
C ILE A 195 5.27 -8.30 10.41
N VAL A 196 5.50 -7.44 11.41
CA VAL A 196 6.70 -6.60 11.48
C VAL A 196 7.76 -7.10 12.44
N ALA A 197 7.77 -8.41 12.72
CA ALA A 197 8.82 -9.04 13.51
C ALA A 197 10.22 -8.72 12.93
N ALA A 198 11.20 -8.51 13.82
CA ALA A 198 12.54 -8.11 13.42
C ALA A 198 13.16 -9.06 12.37
N GLY A 199 13.69 -8.50 11.29
CA GLY A 199 14.26 -9.28 10.19
C GLY A 199 13.21 -9.86 9.23
N LYS A 200 11.92 -9.57 9.39
CA LYS A 200 10.87 -10.03 8.46
C LYS A 200 10.20 -8.87 7.73
N GLY A 201 9.70 -9.16 6.54
CA GLY A 201 8.86 -8.26 5.77
C GLY A 201 7.77 -9.00 4.99
N ILE A 202 7.16 -8.30 4.04
CA ILE A 202 6.01 -8.77 3.28
C ILE A 202 6.41 -8.95 1.81
N LEU A 203 6.01 -10.09 1.23
CA LEU A 203 6.00 -10.29 -0.21
C LEU A 203 4.66 -9.81 -0.78
N ALA A 204 4.68 -8.77 -1.60
CA ALA A 204 3.47 -8.23 -2.25
C ALA A 204 3.26 -8.93 -3.59
N ALA A 205 2.48 -10.01 -3.60
CA ALA A 205 2.11 -10.82 -4.77
C ALA A 205 0.63 -10.59 -5.16
N ASP A 206 0.25 -9.32 -5.17
CA ASP A 206 -1.13 -8.86 -5.36
C ASP A 206 -1.33 -8.03 -6.62
N GLU A 207 -0.46 -8.26 -7.61
CA GLU A 207 -0.60 -7.70 -8.94
C GLU A 207 -1.97 -8.07 -9.54
N SER A 208 -2.73 -7.06 -9.97
CA SER A 208 -3.95 -7.32 -10.74
C SER A 208 -3.63 -8.00 -12.07
N ILE A 209 -4.62 -8.62 -12.71
CA ILE A 209 -4.46 -9.30 -14.01
C ILE A 209 -3.78 -8.41 -15.07
N GLY A 210 -4.14 -7.13 -15.14
CA GLY A 210 -3.49 -6.18 -16.07
C GLY A 210 -2.12 -5.67 -15.62
N SER A 211 -1.79 -5.77 -14.32
CA SER A 211 -0.48 -5.35 -13.80
C SER A 211 0.55 -6.46 -13.93
N VAL A 212 0.14 -7.71 -13.66
CA VAL A 212 1.00 -8.88 -13.80
C VAL A 212 1.38 -9.10 -15.25
N GLU A 213 0.52 -8.77 -16.24
CA GLU A 213 0.87 -8.79 -17.67
C GLU A 213 2.15 -8.01 -18.01
N LYS A 214 2.36 -6.87 -17.35
CA LYS A 214 3.54 -6.02 -17.59
C LYS A 214 4.82 -6.65 -17.04
N CYS A 215 4.70 -7.56 -16.10
CA CYS A 215 5.82 -8.20 -15.43
C CYS A 215 6.06 -9.60 -16.00
N LEU A 216 4.99 -10.38 -16.14
CA LEU A 216 4.94 -11.75 -16.63
C LEU A 216 5.44 -11.78 -18.08
N ARG A 217 6.68 -12.25 -18.26
CA ARG A 217 7.32 -12.38 -19.58
C ARG A 217 6.79 -13.58 -20.37
N LEU A 218 5.53 -13.92 -20.17
CA LEU A 218 4.79 -15.04 -20.72
C LEU A 218 3.41 -14.54 -21.15
N GLU A 219 2.68 -15.35 -21.90
CA GLU A 219 1.28 -15.07 -22.17
C GLU A 219 0.49 -14.95 -20.85
N ASN A 220 -0.33 -13.91 -20.73
CA ASN A 220 -1.09 -13.62 -19.52
C ASN A 220 -2.35 -14.49 -19.39
N THR A 221 -2.15 -15.79 -19.21
CA THR A 221 -3.20 -16.76 -18.92
C THR A 221 -3.35 -16.99 -17.42
N GLU A 222 -4.53 -17.42 -16.97
CA GLU A 222 -4.77 -17.79 -15.58
C GLU A 222 -3.76 -18.85 -15.09
N GLU A 223 -3.48 -19.84 -15.92
CA GLU A 223 -2.53 -20.90 -15.60
C GLU A 223 -1.09 -20.37 -15.44
N ASN A 224 -0.63 -19.47 -16.31
CA ASN A 224 0.71 -18.90 -16.16
C ASN A 224 0.83 -18.02 -14.91
N ARG A 225 -0.25 -17.29 -14.55
CA ARG A 225 -0.31 -16.54 -13.28
C ARG A 225 -0.30 -17.49 -12.08
N ARG A 226 -1.07 -18.57 -12.13
CA ARG A 226 -1.11 -19.60 -11.08
C ARG A 226 0.26 -20.27 -10.92
N ALA A 227 0.90 -20.71 -12.00
CA ALA A 227 2.23 -21.32 -11.99
C ALA A 227 3.30 -20.36 -11.47
N TYR A 228 3.20 -19.07 -11.81
CA TYR A 228 4.06 -18.03 -11.27
C TYR A 228 3.92 -17.91 -9.74
N HIS A 229 2.69 -17.79 -9.22
CA HIS A 229 2.46 -17.71 -7.79
C HIS A 229 2.81 -19.01 -7.05
N GLN A 230 2.56 -20.17 -7.66
CA GLN A 230 3.02 -21.45 -7.12
C GLN A 230 4.53 -21.44 -6.95
N MET A 231 5.28 -21.01 -7.97
CA MET A 231 6.74 -20.92 -7.90
C MET A 231 7.19 -20.03 -6.73
N LEU A 232 6.52 -18.90 -6.47
CA LEU A 232 6.81 -18.03 -5.33
C LEU A 232 6.54 -18.71 -3.97
N PHE A 233 5.41 -19.43 -3.84
CA PHE A 233 4.92 -19.90 -2.53
C PHE A 233 5.40 -21.29 -2.13
N THR A 234 5.75 -22.14 -3.10
CA THR A 234 6.20 -23.52 -2.84
C THR A 234 7.72 -23.66 -2.72
N GLY A 235 8.45 -22.55 -2.69
CA GLY A 235 9.91 -22.54 -2.47
C GLY A 235 10.31 -23.04 -1.08
N ASN A 236 11.61 -23.09 -0.84
CA ASN A 236 12.20 -23.58 0.42
C ASN A 236 11.51 -22.98 1.67
N ASP A 237 11.29 -23.82 2.68
CA ASP A 237 10.71 -23.44 3.99
C ASP A 237 11.53 -22.37 4.72
N GLU A 238 12.78 -22.12 4.31
CA GLU A 238 13.58 -21.01 4.81
C GLU A 238 12.99 -19.63 4.51
N LEU A 239 12.13 -19.50 3.50
CA LEU A 239 11.50 -18.21 3.16
C LEU A 239 10.74 -17.60 4.37
N GLN A 240 10.15 -18.43 5.23
CA GLN A 240 9.42 -17.98 6.43
C GLN A 240 10.31 -17.26 7.47
N LYS A 241 11.64 -17.42 7.37
CA LYS A 241 12.61 -16.70 8.22
C LYS A 241 12.63 -15.21 7.90
N TYR A 242 12.31 -14.85 6.65
CA TYR A 242 12.44 -13.49 6.10
C TYR A 242 11.11 -12.87 5.69
N ILE A 243 10.10 -13.70 5.39
CA ILE A 243 8.76 -13.27 5.01
C ILE A 243 7.78 -13.66 6.11
N SER A 244 7.10 -12.67 6.68
CA SER A 244 6.07 -12.86 7.71
C SER A 244 4.66 -12.89 7.12
N GLY A 245 4.46 -12.24 5.97
CA GLY A 245 3.18 -12.18 5.29
C GLY A 245 3.29 -12.06 3.78
N VAL A 246 2.24 -12.48 3.08
CA VAL A 246 2.11 -12.35 1.63
C VAL A 246 0.79 -11.66 1.31
N ILE A 247 0.82 -10.58 0.54
CA ILE A 247 -0.41 -9.96 0.02
C ILE A 247 -0.76 -10.68 -1.27
N LEU A 248 -1.99 -11.17 -1.37
CA LEU A 248 -2.51 -11.88 -2.53
C LEU A 248 -3.50 -10.99 -3.31
N TYR A 249 -3.62 -11.24 -4.61
CA TYR A 249 -4.75 -10.79 -5.41
C TYR A 249 -5.95 -11.74 -5.25
N ASP A 250 -7.16 -11.27 -5.58
CA ASP A 250 -8.39 -12.07 -5.44
C ASP A 250 -8.32 -13.42 -6.17
N GLU A 251 -7.84 -13.42 -7.42
CA GLU A 251 -7.63 -14.65 -8.19
C GLU A 251 -6.68 -15.63 -7.46
N THR A 252 -5.51 -15.14 -7.05
CA THR A 252 -4.48 -15.94 -6.36
C THR A 252 -4.98 -16.47 -5.01
N PHE A 253 -5.86 -15.74 -4.32
CA PHE A 253 -6.41 -16.16 -3.03
C PHE A 253 -7.22 -17.47 -3.12
N TYR A 254 -7.87 -17.72 -4.27
CA TYR A 254 -8.66 -18.94 -4.51
C TYR A 254 -7.94 -20.00 -5.35
N GLN A 255 -6.76 -19.69 -5.88
CA GLN A 255 -5.94 -20.64 -6.62
C GLN A 255 -5.28 -21.69 -5.72
N ALA A 256 -4.85 -22.77 -6.36
CA ALA A 256 -4.23 -23.92 -5.72
C ALA A 256 -2.96 -24.36 -6.47
N THR A 257 -2.14 -25.14 -5.77
CA THR A 257 -1.01 -25.86 -6.35
C THR A 257 -1.48 -26.94 -7.32
N ASP A 258 -0.54 -27.52 -8.07
CA ASP A 258 -0.80 -28.69 -8.95
C ASP A 258 -1.41 -29.87 -8.18
N ASP A 259 -1.07 -30.01 -6.88
CA ASP A 259 -1.60 -31.05 -5.99
C ASP A 259 -2.96 -30.69 -5.34
N GLY A 260 -3.56 -29.56 -5.74
CA GLY A 260 -4.87 -29.12 -5.24
C GLY A 260 -4.86 -28.45 -3.87
N VAL A 261 -3.69 -28.10 -3.31
CA VAL A 261 -3.58 -27.37 -2.05
C VAL A 261 -3.73 -25.88 -2.30
N LYS A 262 -4.67 -25.21 -1.63
CA LYS A 262 -4.86 -23.76 -1.77
C LYS A 262 -3.61 -22.99 -1.37
N PHE A 263 -3.26 -21.93 -2.09
CA PHE A 263 -2.09 -21.11 -1.75
C PHE A 263 -2.19 -20.52 -0.34
N VAL A 264 -3.39 -20.12 0.09
CA VAL A 264 -3.64 -19.66 1.47
C VAL A 264 -3.21 -20.71 2.50
N ASP A 265 -3.42 -22.00 2.23
CA ASP A 265 -3.07 -23.08 3.15
C ASP A 265 -1.59 -23.46 3.06
N VAL A 266 -0.96 -23.33 1.88
CA VAL A 266 0.51 -23.42 1.71
C VAL A 266 1.22 -22.35 2.55
N LEU A 267 0.74 -21.11 2.54
CA LEU A 267 1.33 -20.03 3.32
C LEU A 267 1.18 -20.28 4.84
N LYS A 268 -0.01 -20.69 5.27
CA LYS A 268 -0.28 -21.02 6.68
C LYS A 268 0.61 -22.15 7.20
N SER A 269 0.81 -23.21 6.41
CA SER A 269 1.65 -24.35 6.83
C SER A 269 3.12 -23.96 7.02
N LYS A 270 3.56 -22.91 6.33
CA LYS A 270 4.90 -22.31 6.45
C LYS A 270 4.99 -21.17 7.46
N GLY A 271 3.96 -20.94 8.27
CA GLY A 271 3.99 -19.85 9.24
C GLY A 271 3.92 -18.44 8.62
N ILE A 272 3.53 -18.32 7.36
CA ILE A 272 3.41 -17.04 6.64
C ILE A 272 1.95 -16.61 6.64
N ILE A 273 1.68 -15.38 7.08
CA ILE A 273 0.32 -14.87 7.15
C ILE A 273 -0.19 -14.52 5.73
N PRO A 274 -1.32 -15.08 5.27
CA PRO A 274 -2.00 -14.62 4.06
C PRO A 274 -2.69 -13.27 4.31
N GLY A 275 -2.47 -12.34 3.39
CA GLY A 275 -3.18 -11.08 3.29
C GLY A 275 -3.82 -10.91 1.92
N ILE A 276 -4.70 -9.92 1.79
CA ILE A 276 -5.52 -9.73 0.58
C ILE A 276 -5.57 -8.26 0.16
N LYS A 277 -5.36 -7.99 -1.13
CA LYS A 277 -5.65 -6.67 -1.71
C LYS A 277 -7.15 -6.51 -1.89
N VAL A 278 -7.74 -5.48 -1.31
CA VAL A 278 -9.20 -5.29 -1.30
C VAL A 278 -9.68 -4.04 -2.04
N ASP A 279 -8.77 -3.17 -2.49
CA ASP A 279 -9.14 -2.08 -3.38
C ASP A 279 -9.43 -2.57 -4.81
N LYS A 280 -10.40 -1.93 -5.48
CA LYS A 280 -10.81 -2.20 -6.86
C LYS A 280 -10.15 -1.25 -7.87
N GLY A 281 -8.98 -0.70 -7.52
CA GLY A 281 -8.18 0.15 -8.40
C GLY A 281 -8.51 1.64 -8.34
N VAL A 282 -7.64 2.43 -8.96
CA VAL A 282 -7.72 3.90 -9.02
C VAL A 282 -8.56 4.31 -10.23
N ILE A 283 -9.47 5.26 -10.01
CA ILE A 283 -10.26 5.95 -11.03
C ILE A 283 -9.98 7.46 -10.95
N SER A 284 -10.33 8.21 -11.99
CA SER A 284 -10.15 9.67 -11.99
C SER A 284 -11.03 10.34 -10.94
N LEU A 285 -10.44 11.27 -10.17
CA LEU A 285 -11.18 12.12 -9.26
C LEU A 285 -11.77 13.31 -10.04
N ALA A 286 -13.09 13.29 -10.24
CA ALA A 286 -13.77 14.30 -11.04
C ALA A 286 -13.55 15.72 -10.47
N GLY A 287 -13.37 16.71 -11.37
CA GLY A 287 -13.12 18.10 -10.98
C GLY A 287 -11.69 18.41 -10.53
N THR A 288 -10.74 17.48 -10.70
CA THR A 288 -9.32 17.66 -10.36
C THR A 288 -8.40 17.47 -11.56
N GLU A 289 -7.15 17.91 -11.43
CA GLU A 289 -6.15 17.89 -12.51
C GLU A 289 -5.39 16.55 -12.55
N GLY A 290 -6.01 15.53 -13.16
CA GLY A 290 -5.36 14.23 -13.37
C GLY A 290 -5.03 13.49 -12.07
N GLU A 291 -5.76 13.78 -10.99
CA GLU A 291 -5.68 13.07 -9.72
C GLU A 291 -6.64 11.88 -9.69
N GLY A 292 -6.36 10.93 -8.81
CA GLY A 292 -7.12 9.69 -8.70
C GLY A 292 -7.73 9.48 -7.32
N ILE A 293 -8.83 8.73 -7.28
CA ILE A 293 -9.43 8.17 -6.08
C ILE A 293 -9.57 6.66 -6.27
N THR A 294 -9.48 5.90 -5.18
CA THR A 294 -9.54 4.43 -5.26
C THR A 294 -10.93 3.94 -4.87
N GLN A 295 -11.48 3.01 -5.64
CA GLN A 295 -12.82 2.46 -5.44
C GLN A 295 -12.80 1.10 -4.74
N GLY A 296 -13.97 0.66 -4.25
CA GLY A 296 -14.16 -0.69 -3.70
C GLY A 296 -14.77 -0.77 -2.29
N LEU A 297 -15.30 0.35 -1.77
CA LEU A 297 -15.90 0.38 -0.42
C LEU A 297 -17.28 -0.27 -0.34
N ASP A 298 -18.06 -0.24 -1.42
CA ASP A 298 -19.50 -0.57 -1.42
C ASP A 298 -19.82 -1.96 -0.86
N ASP A 299 -19.03 -2.96 -1.23
CA ASP A 299 -19.16 -4.36 -0.79
C ASP A 299 -18.01 -4.81 0.14
N LEU A 300 -17.20 -3.86 0.62
CA LEU A 300 -15.96 -4.15 1.34
C LEU A 300 -16.22 -4.94 2.63
N ASN A 301 -17.25 -4.60 3.40
CA ASN A 301 -17.55 -5.27 4.67
C ASN A 301 -17.79 -6.78 4.44
N ALA A 302 -18.70 -7.13 3.52
CA ALA A 302 -19.00 -8.52 3.19
C ALA A 302 -17.77 -9.28 2.65
N ARG A 303 -16.95 -8.62 1.83
CA ARG A 303 -15.71 -9.20 1.30
C ARG A 303 -14.67 -9.43 2.40
N CYS A 304 -14.44 -8.47 3.29
CA CYS A 304 -13.53 -8.61 4.42
C CYS A 304 -13.95 -9.76 5.34
N ALA A 305 -15.24 -9.87 5.66
CA ALA A 305 -15.78 -10.99 6.44
C ALA A 305 -15.47 -12.34 5.78
N LYS A 306 -15.67 -12.42 4.46
CA LYS A 306 -15.38 -13.63 3.68
C LYS A 306 -13.89 -13.97 3.71
N TYR A 307 -13.00 -13.03 3.36
CA TYR A 307 -11.56 -13.29 3.35
C TYR A 307 -11.03 -13.67 4.74
N LYS A 308 -11.52 -13.02 5.82
CA LYS A 308 -11.13 -13.39 7.19
C LYS A 308 -11.53 -14.83 7.51
N LYS A 309 -12.76 -15.23 7.17
CA LYS A 309 -13.26 -16.60 7.36
C LYS A 309 -12.42 -17.63 6.59
N GLU A 310 -11.93 -17.26 5.41
CA GLU A 310 -11.17 -18.15 4.53
C GLU A 310 -9.66 -18.13 4.81
N GLY A 311 -9.18 -17.19 5.63
CA GLY A 311 -7.84 -17.24 6.21
C GLY A 311 -6.96 -16.03 5.96
N ALA A 312 -7.44 -14.94 5.35
CA ALA A 312 -6.70 -13.68 5.39
C ALA A 312 -6.66 -13.15 6.82
N GLN A 313 -5.55 -12.54 7.24
CA GLN A 313 -5.44 -11.87 8.55
C GLN A 313 -5.14 -10.37 8.43
N PHE A 314 -4.75 -9.91 7.25
CA PHE A 314 -4.53 -8.51 6.96
C PHE A 314 -5.01 -8.20 5.54
N ALA A 315 -5.24 -6.92 5.28
CA ALA A 315 -5.66 -6.44 3.98
C ALA A 315 -4.75 -5.31 3.52
N LYS A 316 -4.73 -5.02 2.22
CA LYS A 316 -4.06 -3.85 1.65
C LYS A 316 -5.02 -3.03 0.81
N TRP A 317 -4.89 -1.72 0.93
CA TRP A 317 -5.57 -0.76 0.05
C TRP A 317 -4.60 0.30 -0.43
N ARG A 318 -4.40 0.36 -1.75
CA ARG A 318 -3.50 1.32 -2.39
C ARG A 318 -4.24 2.58 -2.83
N CYS A 319 -3.72 3.73 -2.44
CA CYS A 319 -4.08 5.05 -2.98
C CYS A 319 -2.92 5.71 -3.67
N VAL A 320 -3.20 6.73 -4.49
CA VAL A 320 -2.18 7.49 -5.21
C VAL A 320 -2.44 8.99 -5.07
N HIS A 321 -1.42 9.72 -4.65
CA HIS A 321 -1.32 11.17 -4.80
C HIS A 321 -0.32 11.49 -5.89
N LYS A 322 -0.66 12.44 -6.76
CA LYS A 322 0.24 12.88 -7.82
C LYS A 322 0.90 14.20 -7.43
N ILE A 323 2.21 14.33 -7.56
CA ILE A 323 2.91 15.61 -7.40
C ILE A 323 2.97 16.34 -8.74
N SER A 324 2.59 17.61 -8.71
CA SER A 324 2.78 18.56 -9.81
C SER A 324 2.85 19.99 -9.24
N THR A 325 2.75 21.00 -10.11
CA THR A 325 2.67 22.41 -9.69
C THR A 325 1.40 22.72 -8.88
N SER A 326 0.33 21.96 -9.08
CA SER A 326 -1.02 22.19 -8.51
C SER A 326 -1.54 21.00 -7.71
N THR A 327 -0.81 19.88 -7.66
CA THR A 327 -1.23 18.62 -7.02
C THR A 327 -0.19 18.14 -5.99
N PRO A 328 -0.61 17.46 -4.90
CA PRO A 328 -1.97 17.04 -4.61
C PRO A 328 -2.89 18.21 -4.21
N SER A 329 -4.10 18.27 -4.76
CA SER A 329 -5.08 19.28 -4.39
C SER A 329 -5.62 19.02 -2.99
N HIS A 330 -6.21 20.05 -2.37
CA HIS A 330 -6.89 19.88 -1.08
C HIS A 330 -8.00 18.83 -1.16
N THR A 331 -8.78 18.83 -2.25
CA THR A 331 -9.82 17.83 -2.50
C THR A 331 -9.25 16.41 -2.53
N ALA A 332 -8.16 16.18 -3.28
CA ALA A 332 -7.53 14.87 -3.33
C ALA A 332 -6.95 14.45 -1.97
N LEU A 333 -6.34 15.38 -1.22
CA LEU A 333 -5.87 15.12 0.14
C LEU A 333 -7.02 14.67 1.05
N GLN A 334 -8.17 15.34 1.02
CA GLN A 334 -9.32 14.99 1.87
C GLN A 334 -9.99 13.68 1.46
N GLU A 335 -10.37 13.55 0.19
CA GLU A 335 -11.17 12.43 -0.30
C GLU A 335 -10.41 11.10 -0.22
N VAL A 336 -9.14 11.10 -0.62
CA VAL A 336 -8.30 9.89 -0.60
C VAL A 336 -8.03 9.42 0.82
N THR A 337 -7.72 10.34 1.74
CA THR A 337 -7.41 9.96 3.13
C THR A 337 -8.65 9.57 3.93
N THR A 338 -9.79 10.24 3.70
CA THR A 338 -11.09 9.82 4.26
C THR A 338 -11.47 8.42 3.80
N MET A 339 -11.28 8.12 2.52
CA MET A 339 -11.55 6.79 1.98
C MET A 339 -10.61 5.72 2.58
N LEU A 340 -9.31 6.00 2.73
CA LEU A 340 -8.37 5.11 3.43
C LEU A 340 -8.82 4.84 4.88
N ALA A 341 -9.32 5.86 5.56
CA ALA A 341 -9.80 5.71 6.92
C ALA A 341 -11.06 4.84 7.01
N ARG A 342 -12.01 5.01 6.09
CA ARG A 342 -13.18 4.11 5.98
C ARG A 342 -12.78 2.67 5.69
N TYR A 343 -11.83 2.46 4.77
CA TYR A 343 -11.27 1.14 4.48
C TYR A 343 -10.68 0.49 5.75
N ALA A 344 -9.90 1.26 6.51
CA ALA A 344 -9.22 0.76 7.70
C ALA A 344 -10.22 0.33 8.79
N SER A 345 -11.23 1.16 9.09
CA SER A 345 -12.27 0.81 10.09
C SER A 345 -13.04 -0.45 9.69
N ILE A 346 -13.43 -0.59 8.41
CA ILE A 346 -14.14 -1.78 7.91
C ILE A 346 -13.29 -3.05 8.03
N CYS A 347 -11.98 -2.95 7.76
CA CYS A 347 -11.07 -4.08 7.94
C CYS A 347 -10.98 -4.51 9.40
N GLN A 348 -10.82 -3.55 10.32
CA GLN A 348 -10.68 -3.82 11.75
C GLN A 348 -11.94 -4.45 12.34
N GLU A 349 -13.13 -3.96 11.97
CA GLU A 349 -14.42 -4.56 12.34
C GLU A 349 -14.46 -6.05 11.94
N ASN A 350 -13.92 -6.37 10.76
CA ASN A 350 -13.83 -7.74 10.25
C ASN A 350 -12.60 -8.52 10.75
N GLY A 351 -11.73 -7.94 11.57
CA GLY A 351 -10.54 -8.62 12.13
C GLY A 351 -9.38 -8.78 11.15
N LEU A 352 -9.31 -7.92 10.14
CA LEU A 352 -8.18 -7.80 9.25
C LEU A 352 -7.36 -6.58 9.66
N VAL A 353 -6.06 -6.74 9.85
CA VAL A 353 -5.14 -5.60 10.00
C VAL A 353 -5.10 -4.83 8.67
N PRO A 354 -5.47 -3.54 8.61
CA PRO A 354 -5.36 -2.77 7.40
C PRO A 354 -3.92 -2.27 7.20
N ILE A 355 -3.36 -2.55 6.03
CA ILE A 355 -2.17 -1.89 5.50
C ILE A 355 -2.64 -0.66 4.72
N VAL A 356 -2.40 0.52 5.30
CA VAL A 356 -2.77 1.83 4.75
C VAL A 356 -1.65 2.27 3.80
N GLN A 357 -1.92 2.33 2.49
CA GLN A 357 -0.92 2.69 1.47
C GLN A 357 -1.27 4.02 0.76
N PRO A 358 -0.86 5.17 1.31
CA PRO A 358 -0.95 6.46 0.64
C PRO A 358 0.29 6.70 -0.23
N GLU A 359 0.35 6.11 -1.42
CA GLU A 359 1.51 6.24 -2.32
C GLU A 359 1.54 7.62 -3.00
N ILE A 360 2.73 8.19 -3.17
CA ILE A 360 2.94 9.53 -3.74
C ILE A 360 3.82 9.41 -5.00
N LEU A 361 3.42 10.05 -6.11
CA LEU A 361 4.07 9.91 -7.42
C LEU A 361 4.22 11.26 -8.16
N PRO A 362 5.43 11.69 -8.58
CA PRO A 362 6.75 11.27 -8.10
C PRO A 362 6.95 11.61 -6.63
N ASP A 363 8.01 11.11 -6.01
CA ASP A 363 8.28 11.29 -4.57
C ASP A 363 8.79 12.72 -4.23
N GLY A 364 8.52 13.16 -2.99
CA GLY A 364 9.01 14.44 -2.45
C GLY A 364 8.70 14.62 -0.95
N GLU A 365 9.68 15.12 -0.18
CA GLU A 365 9.65 15.14 1.30
C GLU A 365 8.44 15.90 1.86
N LYS A 366 8.28 17.18 1.49
CA LYS A 366 7.24 18.05 2.06
C LYS A 366 5.81 17.58 1.73
N ILE A 367 5.63 16.98 0.55
CA ILE A 367 4.34 16.40 0.17
C ILE A 367 4.08 15.11 0.97
N THR A 368 5.11 14.31 1.23
CA THR A 368 5.00 13.13 2.09
C THR A 368 4.50 13.50 3.49
N GLU A 369 5.07 14.53 4.11
CA GLU A 369 4.57 15.00 5.41
C GLU A 369 3.10 15.45 5.33
N THR A 370 2.74 16.19 4.29
CA THR A 370 1.38 16.69 4.12
C THR A 370 0.37 15.54 3.97
N VAL A 371 0.65 14.58 3.09
CA VAL A 371 -0.21 13.43 2.85
C VAL A 371 -0.34 12.56 4.11
N LEU A 372 0.76 12.30 4.83
CA LEU A 372 0.73 11.50 6.06
C LEU A 372 -0.03 12.21 7.19
N ALA A 373 0.11 13.53 7.33
CA ALA A 373 -0.65 14.29 8.32
C ALA A 373 -2.17 14.22 8.07
N TYR A 374 -2.61 14.38 6.82
CA TYR A 374 -4.02 14.18 6.44
C TYR A 374 -4.47 12.73 6.68
N THR A 375 -3.61 11.75 6.34
CA THR A 375 -3.89 10.33 6.55
C THR A 375 -4.16 10.04 8.02
N TYR A 376 -3.25 10.39 8.93
CA TYR A 376 -3.43 10.09 10.35
C TYR A 376 -4.54 10.91 11.02
N LYS A 377 -4.80 12.14 10.54
CA LYS A 377 -5.98 12.88 10.96
C LYS A 377 -7.27 12.16 10.58
N ALA A 378 -7.39 11.69 9.34
CA ALA A 378 -8.55 10.93 8.88
C ALA A 378 -8.70 9.59 9.62
N LEU A 379 -7.60 8.85 9.82
CA LEU A 379 -7.61 7.62 10.62
C LEU A 379 -8.13 7.88 12.05
N SER A 380 -7.70 8.97 12.68
CA SER A 380 -8.19 9.39 14.00
C SER A 380 -9.68 9.74 13.99
N ASP A 381 -10.14 10.48 12.96
CA ASP A 381 -11.55 10.88 12.83
C ASP A 381 -12.49 9.68 12.65
N HIS A 382 -11.99 8.60 12.05
CA HIS A 382 -12.70 7.34 11.85
C HIS A 382 -12.44 6.29 12.95
N HIS A 383 -11.86 6.72 14.07
CA HIS A 383 -11.62 5.90 15.26
C HIS A 383 -10.72 4.68 15.01
N VAL A 384 -9.87 4.74 13.98
CA VAL A 384 -9.00 3.61 13.61
C VAL A 384 -8.02 3.30 14.74
N PHE A 385 -7.96 2.03 15.10
CA PHE A 385 -7.12 1.49 16.15
C PHE A 385 -5.68 1.32 15.67
N LEU A 386 -4.79 2.29 15.94
CA LEU A 386 -3.48 2.38 15.28
C LEU A 386 -2.56 1.19 15.58
N GLU A 387 -2.59 0.63 16.79
CA GLU A 387 -1.81 -0.55 17.18
C GLU A 387 -2.16 -1.81 16.37
N GLY A 388 -3.32 -1.81 15.70
CA GLY A 388 -3.76 -2.88 14.81
C GLY A 388 -3.77 -2.45 13.34
N THR A 389 -2.87 -1.55 12.92
CA THR A 389 -2.66 -1.11 11.53
C THR A 389 -1.21 -1.29 11.10
N LEU A 390 -0.91 -1.15 9.82
CA LEU A 390 0.44 -0.91 9.31
C LEU A 390 0.41 0.21 8.26
N LEU A 391 1.48 0.99 8.16
CA LEU A 391 1.64 2.00 7.11
C LEU A 391 2.52 1.43 6.00
N ASN A 392 2.10 1.57 4.74
CA ASN A 392 2.92 1.23 3.57
C ASN A 392 3.13 2.47 2.71
N PRO A 393 4.08 3.34 3.08
CA PRO A 393 4.37 4.55 2.31
C PRO A 393 5.44 4.24 1.26
N ASN A 394 5.58 5.14 0.28
CA ASN A 394 6.80 5.27 -0.50
C ASN A 394 7.95 5.78 0.40
N MET A 395 9.19 5.46 0.00
CA MET A 395 10.36 6.15 0.55
C MET A 395 10.39 7.58 0.00
N VAL A 396 11.02 8.50 0.74
CA VAL A 396 11.21 9.87 0.25
C VAL A 396 12.41 9.89 -0.68
N THR A 397 12.16 9.69 -1.97
CA THR A 397 13.15 9.71 -3.04
C THR A 397 13.03 10.98 -3.89
N PRO A 398 14.06 11.34 -4.67
CA PRO A 398 13.90 12.33 -5.73
C PRO A 398 12.93 11.81 -6.79
N GLY A 399 12.24 12.74 -7.48
CA GLY A 399 11.37 12.36 -8.59
C GLY A 399 12.13 11.72 -9.75
N GLN A 400 11.45 10.88 -10.53
CA GLN A 400 12.07 10.08 -11.61
C GLN A 400 12.75 10.89 -12.71
N SER A 401 12.40 12.18 -12.87
CA SER A 401 13.04 13.09 -13.82
C SER A 401 14.27 13.81 -13.25
N HIS A 402 14.59 13.59 -11.97
CA HIS A 402 15.76 14.17 -11.33
C HIS A 402 17.03 13.42 -11.79
N PRO A 403 18.14 14.12 -12.09
CA PRO A 403 19.38 13.44 -12.46
C PRO A 403 19.84 12.44 -11.40
N GLU A 404 20.26 11.26 -11.85
CA GLU A 404 20.82 10.20 -11.01
C GLU A 404 22.10 10.66 -10.29
N GLY A 405 22.37 10.06 -9.13
CA GLY A 405 23.61 10.25 -8.38
C GLY A 405 23.72 11.54 -7.55
N GLN A 406 22.69 12.39 -7.51
CA GLN A 406 22.71 13.61 -6.67
C GLN A 406 22.37 13.37 -5.20
N PHE A 407 21.60 12.33 -4.90
CA PHE A 407 21.22 11.97 -3.53
C PHE A 407 21.75 10.60 -3.20
N THR A 408 22.35 10.48 -2.02
CA THR A 408 22.83 9.20 -1.48
C THR A 408 21.69 8.45 -0.81
N HIS A 409 21.88 7.15 -0.56
CA HIS A 409 20.95 6.37 0.27
C HIS A 409 20.80 6.94 1.69
N ALA A 410 21.84 7.60 2.21
CA ALA A 410 21.79 8.28 3.51
C ALA A 410 20.88 9.53 3.48
N ASP A 411 20.88 10.28 2.37
CA ASP A 411 19.99 11.43 2.19
C ASP A 411 18.52 10.97 2.09
N ILE A 412 18.25 9.92 1.31
CA ILE A 412 16.93 9.29 1.20
C ILE A 412 16.46 8.81 2.58
N ALA A 413 17.35 8.16 3.33
CA ALA A 413 17.06 7.68 4.68
C ALA A 413 16.72 8.81 5.65
N LEU A 414 17.52 9.89 5.67
CA LEU A 414 17.29 11.04 6.53
C LEU A 414 15.95 11.72 6.21
N ALA A 415 15.66 11.96 4.93
CA ALA A 415 14.40 12.58 4.50
C ALA A 415 13.19 11.69 4.85
N THR A 416 13.31 10.38 4.62
CA THR A 416 12.24 9.41 4.93
C THR A 416 11.96 9.35 6.43
N VAL A 417 12.99 9.18 7.27
CA VAL A 417 12.84 9.10 8.72
C VAL A 417 12.31 10.42 9.29
N THR A 418 12.77 11.56 8.76
CA THR A 418 12.29 12.88 9.18
C THR A 418 10.79 13.06 8.90
N ALA A 419 10.34 12.73 7.68
CA ALA A 419 8.93 12.82 7.33
C ALA A 419 8.04 11.94 8.21
N LEU A 420 8.49 10.71 8.52
CA LEU A 420 7.79 9.80 9.42
C LEU A 420 7.74 10.34 10.85
N GLN A 421 8.87 10.83 11.39
CA GLN A 421 8.96 11.41 12.73
C GLN A 421 8.02 12.61 12.93
N ARG A 422 7.76 13.38 11.89
CA ARG A 422 6.89 14.56 11.95
C ARG A 422 5.40 14.23 11.87
N THR A 423 5.01 13.02 11.47
CA THR A 423 3.62 12.74 11.06
C THR A 423 3.02 11.45 11.59
N VAL A 424 3.83 10.42 11.81
CA VAL A 424 3.34 9.10 12.21
C VAL A 424 3.21 9.03 13.74
N PRO A 425 2.05 8.64 14.30
CA PRO A 425 1.92 8.40 15.73
C PRO A 425 2.73 7.18 16.19
N VAL A 426 3.31 7.25 17.39
CA VAL A 426 4.15 6.17 17.96
C VAL A 426 3.41 4.86 18.24
N ALA A 427 2.07 4.88 18.22
CA ALA A 427 1.22 3.71 18.43
C ALA A 427 1.19 2.75 17.23
N VAL A 428 1.56 3.21 16.04
CA VAL A 428 1.67 2.34 14.86
C VAL A 428 2.73 1.25 15.15
N PRO A 429 2.51 -0.03 14.84
CA PRO A 429 3.52 -1.07 15.07
C PRO A 429 4.70 -0.99 14.09
N GLY A 430 4.43 -0.72 12.82
CA GLY A 430 5.47 -0.74 11.80
C GLY A 430 5.10 -0.06 10.48
N ILE A 431 6.17 0.28 9.76
CA ILE A 431 6.18 0.87 8.43
C ILE A 431 6.73 -0.19 7.48
N VAL A 432 5.93 -0.60 6.50
CA VAL A 432 6.24 -1.65 5.53
C VAL A 432 6.38 -1.02 4.15
N PHE A 433 7.56 -0.47 3.83
CA PHE A 433 7.76 0.36 2.63
C PHE A 433 7.44 -0.38 1.33
N LEU A 434 6.80 0.32 0.39
CA LEU A 434 6.76 -0.09 -1.02
C LEU A 434 8.08 0.29 -1.69
N SER A 435 8.55 -0.55 -2.62
CA SER A 435 9.76 -0.27 -3.39
C SER A 435 9.52 0.70 -4.55
N GLY A 436 8.26 0.93 -4.93
CA GLY A 436 7.92 1.79 -6.06
C GLY A 436 8.63 1.31 -7.33
N SER A 437 9.30 2.23 -8.03
CA SER A 437 10.10 1.99 -9.23
C SER A 437 11.59 1.74 -8.98
N GLN A 438 12.01 1.59 -7.72
CA GLN A 438 13.42 1.34 -7.39
C GLN A 438 13.90 0.01 -7.98
N SER A 439 15.20 -0.07 -8.27
CA SER A 439 15.83 -1.35 -8.56
C SER A 439 15.76 -2.26 -7.32
N GLU A 440 15.99 -3.57 -7.51
CA GLU A 440 16.04 -4.49 -6.38
C GLU A 440 17.11 -4.06 -5.37
N GLU A 441 18.29 -3.67 -5.86
CA GLU A 441 19.43 -3.28 -5.02
C GLU A 441 19.17 -1.95 -4.29
N ASP A 442 18.68 -0.92 -4.98
CA ASP A 442 18.38 0.38 -4.36
C ASP A 442 17.34 0.25 -3.25
N ALA A 443 16.31 -0.58 -3.44
CA ALA A 443 15.31 -0.82 -2.41
C ALA A 443 15.94 -1.39 -1.13
N THR A 444 16.88 -2.35 -1.27
CA THR A 444 17.62 -2.93 -0.15
C THR A 444 18.57 -1.92 0.49
N LEU A 445 19.35 -1.20 -0.31
CA LEU A 445 20.31 -0.19 0.18
C LEU A 445 19.60 0.97 0.91
N ASN A 446 18.50 1.46 0.36
CA ASN A 446 17.69 2.50 0.99
C ASN A 446 17.05 2.00 2.30
N LEU A 447 16.48 0.79 2.32
CA LEU A 447 15.93 0.23 3.55
C LEU A 447 17.00 0.04 4.64
N ASN A 448 18.20 -0.40 4.24
CA ASN A 448 19.34 -0.55 5.14
C ASN A 448 19.76 0.82 5.72
N ALA A 449 19.90 1.82 4.85
CA ALA A 449 20.23 3.18 5.26
C ALA A 449 19.15 3.79 6.18
N ILE A 450 17.86 3.55 5.92
CA ILE A 450 16.75 3.96 6.78
C ILE A 450 16.89 3.37 8.20
N ASN A 451 17.23 2.09 8.30
CA ASN A 451 17.43 1.44 9.59
C ASN A 451 18.73 1.88 10.31
N GLN A 452 19.77 2.25 9.55
CA GLN A 452 21.02 2.81 10.08
C GLN A 452 20.92 4.30 10.42
N CYS A 453 19.92 5.02 9.88
CA CYS A 453 19.74 6.45 10.07
C CYS A 453 19.65 6.78 11.57
N PRO A 454 20.43 7.75 12.09
CA PRO A 454 20.36 8.13 13.50
C PRO A 454 18.99 8.70 13.87
N GLY A 455 18.63 8.61 15.15
CA GLY A 455 17.39 9.18 15.68
C GLY A 455 16.32 8.14 16.07
N LYS A 456 15.24 8.65 16.68
CA LYS A 456 14.16 7.83 17.24
C LYS A 456 13.32 7.20 16.12
N LYS A 457 13.21 5.88 16.13
CA LYS A 457 12.38 5.11 15.19
C LYS A 457 11.52 4.16 16.03
N PRO A 458 10.40 4.65 16.61
CA PRO A 458 9.60 3.85 17.55
C PRO A 458 8.81 2.73 16.86
N TRP A 459 8.77 2.73 15.52
CA TRP A 459 8.13 1.73 14.67
C TRP A 459 9.18 0.75 14.14
N ALA A 460 8.77 -0.49 13.87
CA ALA A 460 9.54 -1.36 12.98
C ALA A 460 9.59 -0.74 11.57
N LEU A 461 10.76 -0.74 10.92
CA LEU A 461 10.95 -0.23 9.55
C LEU A 461 11.38 -1.38 8.64
N THR A 462 10.44 -1.92 7.88
CA THR A 462 10.65 -3.10 7.03
C THR A 462 10.03 -2.91 5.64
N PHE A 463 9.95 -3.98 4.86
CA PHE A 463 9.56 -3.96 3.46
C PHE A 463 8.19 -4.61 3.22
N SER A 464 7.49 -4.09 2.21
CA SER A 464 6.36 -4.75 1.54
C SER A 464 6.59 -4.66 0.02
N TYR A 465 7.41 -5.57 -0.50
CA TYR A 465 7.95 -5.45 -1.85
C TYR A 465 7.28 -6.41 -2.84
N GLY A 466 6.91 -5.87 -4.01
CA GLY A 466 6.54 -6.64 -5.18
C GLY A 466 7.76 -6.83 -6.08
N ARG A 467 7.93 -5.93 -7.05
CA ARG A 467 9.06 -5.94 -8.00
C ARG A 467 10.43 -6.13 -7.36
N ALA A 468 10.73 -5.46 -6.24
CA ALA A 468 12.05 -5.53 -5.60
C ALA A 468 12.41 -6.91 -4.99
N LEU A 469 11.44 -7.83 -4.89
CA LEU A 469 11.65 -9.24 -4.53
C LEU A 469 11.49 -10.20 -5.72
N GLN A 470 10.80 -9.77 -6.77
CA GLN A 470 10.26 -10.69 -7.78
C GLN A 470 10.94 -10.58 -9.15
N VAL A 471 11.57 -9.45 -9.51
CA VAL A 471 12.08 -9.24 -10.87
C VAL A 471 13.16 -10.25 -11.23
N SER A 472 14.19 -10.42 -10.40
CA SER A 472 15.26 -11.40 -10.67
C SER A 472 14.77 -12.83 -10.55
N CYS A 473 13.82 -13.10 -9.65
CA CYS A 473 13.17 -14.39 -9.51
C CYS A 473 12.43 -14.78 -10.81
N LEU A 474 11.62 -13.87 -11.35
CA LEU A 474 10.89 -14.06 -12.59
C LEU A 474 11.82 -14.22 -13.79
N ASN A 475 12.93 -13.47 -13.82
CA ASN A 475 13.96 -13.60 -14.86
C ASN A 475 14.65 -14.98 -14.81
N ALA A 476 14.95 -15.48 -13.61
CA ALA A 476 15.54 -16.78 -13.41
C ALA A 476 14.56 -17.91 -13.79
N TRP A 477 13.28 -17.76 -13.48
CA TRP A 477 12.24 -18.73 -13.85
C TRP A 477 12.04 -18.80 -15.36
N ALA A 478 11.87 -17.64 -16.01
CA ALA A 478 11.59 -17.51 -17.44
C ALA A 478 10.42 -18.38 -17.94
N GLY A 479 9.46 -18.71 -17.07
CA GLY A 479 8.32 -19.58 -17.36
C GLY A 479 8.64 -21.05 -17.56
N LYS A 480 9.84 -21.51 -17.21
CA LYS A 480 10.28 -22.88 -17.46
C LYS A 480 10.20 -23.72 -16.19
N PRO A 481 9.49 -24.87 -16.19
CA PRO A 481 9.42 -25.76 -15.03
C PRO A 481 10.79 -26.18 -14.48
N GLY A 482 11.76 -26.45 -15.37
CA GLY A 482 13.14 -26.80 -15.00
C GLY A 482 13.91 -25.71 -14.25
N ASN A 483 13.41 -24.46 -14.23
CA ASN A 483 14.06 -23.33 -13.57
C ASN A 483 13.43 -22.97 -12.21
N ILE A 484 12.40 -23.69 -11.76
CA ILE A 484 11.66 -23.35 -10.52
C ILE A 484 12.61 -23.25 -9.32
N ALA A 485 13.45 -24.26 -9.09
CA ALA A 485 14.39 -24.26 -7.96
C ALA A 485 15.37 -23.07 -8.01
N LYS A 486 15.87 -22.73 -9.21
CA LYS A 486 16.75 -21.58 -9.42
C LYS A 486 16.04 -20.26 -9.10
N ALA A 487 14.80 -20.11 -9.55
CA ALA A 487 14.00 -18.91 -9.28
C ALA A 487 13.68 -18.76 -7.79
N GLN A 488 13.34 -19.86 -7.13
CA GLN A 488 13.08 -19.89 -5.69
C GLN A 488 14.32 -19.54 -4.87
N GLN A 489 15.51 -20.00 -5.28
CA GLN A 489 16.76 -19.60 -4.64
C GLN A 489 16.99 -18.09 -4.77
N VAL A 490 16.78 -17.51 -5.96
CA VAL A 490 16.92 -16.06 -6.17
C VAL A 490 15.93 -15.28 -5.30
N LEU A 491 14.68 -15.73 -5.18
CA LEU A 491 13.71 -15.11 -4.27
C LEU A 491 14.20 -15.15 -2.81
N LEU A 492 14.75 -16.29 -2.38
CA LEU A 492 15.28 -16.47 -1.02
C LEU A 492 16.45 -15.52 -0.75
N ASP A 493 17.39 -15.41 -1.69
CA ASP A 493 18.55 -14.51 -1.58
C ASP A 493 18.12 -13.05 -1.46
N ARG A 494 17.11 -12.64 -2.26
CA ARG A 494 16.52 -11.29 -2.18
C ARG A 494 15.76 -11.08 -0.86
N ALA A 495 15.02 -12.07 -0.38
CA ALA A 495 14.34 -11.99 0.91
C ALA A 495 15.33 -11.87 2.07
N GLN A 496 16.45 -12.62 2.04
CA GLN A 496 17.52 -12.53 3.03
C GLN A 496 18.21 -11.17 3.00
N SER A 497 18.48 -10.62 1.81
CA SER A 497 19.08 -9.29 1.66
C SER A 497 18.21 -8.20 2.30
N ASN A 498 16.89 -8.24 2.01
CA ASN A 498 15.94 -7.31 2.60
C ASN A 498 15.70 -7.55 4.11
N SER A 499 15.79 -8.80 4.57
CA SER A 499 15.79 -9.14 6.00
C SER A 499 16.94 -8.45 6.73
N LEU A 500 18.17 -8.56 6.21
CA LEU A 500 19.34 -7.88 6.77
C LEU A 500 19.20 -6.35 6.72
N ALA A 501 18.67 -5.81 5.63
CA ALA A 501 18.41 -4.38 5.49
C ALA A 501 17.38 -3.86 6.51
N SER A 502 16.33 -4.64 6.80
CA SER A 502 15.30 -4.29 7.80
C SER A 502 15.83 -4.18 9.23
N VAL A 503 17.05 -4.68 9.48
CA VAL A 503 17.75 -4.56 10.77
C VAL A 503 19.07 -3.77 10.66
N GLY A 504 19.30 -3.11 9.52
CA GLY A 504 20.47 -2.24 9.30
C GLY A 504 21.81 -2.99 9.18
N LYS A 505 21.79 -4.26 8.76
CA LYS A 505 22.96 -5.16 8.70
C LYS A 505 23.26 -5.69 7.29
N TYR A 506 22.68 -5.11 6.25
CA TYR A 506 23.03 -5.45 4.87
C TYR A 506 24.39 -4.81 4.52
N SER A 507 25.26 -5.57 3.85
CA SER A 507 26.65 -5.21 3.56
C SER A 507 27.07 -5.63 2.17
#